data_AF-A0AAF0FVX5-F1
#
_entry.id   AF-A0AAF0FVX5-F1
#
_cell.length_a   1.000
_cell.length_b   1.000
_cell.length_c   1.000
_cell.angle_alpha   90.00
_cell.angle_beta   90.00
_cell.angle_gamma   90.00
#
_symmetry.space_group_name_H-M   'P 1'
#
loop_
_entity.id
_entity.type
_entity.pdbx_description
1 polymer ?
#
loop_
_entity_poly.entity_id
_entity_poly.type
_entity_poly.pdbx_seq_one_letter_code
_entity_poly.pdbx_strand_id
1 'polypeptide(L)'
;MSSKQSSTSGKSKELKIITKHVITIDDIKNDPRKIKLLYMINILGGISEKALQHLIYYMKEKDYDLGYNFIMLGTTPSSKDLHNDLVALLYVGLLETDPRRKLVVTSMGREFLQNNENAISDEEKEKIKNLIDELRIKIAPIDTEVELASRTRRARRRRLF
;
A
#
# COMPACT_ATOMS: atom_id res chain seq x y z
N MET A 1 -10.00 71.77 10.16
CA MET A 1 -10.57 70.44 9.91
C MET A 1 -9.68 69.74 8.91
N SER A 2 -8.80 68.83 9.35
CA SER A 2 -7.89 68.08 8.47
C SER A 2 -8.35 66.63 8.39
N SER A 3 -8.75 66.20 7.19
CA SER A 3 -9.14 64.83 6.87
C SER A 3 -7.90 63.92 6.75
N LYS A 4 -7.83 62.88 7.58
CA LYS A 4 -6.84 61.81 7.49
C LYS A 4 -7.16 60.91 6.29
N GLN A 5 -6.24 60.85 5.33
CA GLN A 5 -6.17 59.79 4.33
C GLN A 5 -5.73 58.48 5.00
N SER A 6 -6.57 57.45 4.94
CA SER A 6 -6.18 56.07 5.27
C SER A 6 -5.76 55.37 3.97
N SER A 7 -4.45 55.23 3.77
CA SER A 7 -3.88 54.36 2.74
C SER A 7 -4.04 52.90 3.19
N THR A 8 -4.94 52.17 2.54
CA THR A 8 -5.09 50.72 2.67
C THR A 8 -3.90 50.03 2.00
N SER A 9 -2.98 49.52 2.82
CA SER A 9 -1.87 48.69 2.37
C SER A 9 -2.38 47.33 1.89
N GLY A 10 -2.26 47.09 0.59
CA GLY A 10 -2.58 45.81 -0.04
C GLY A 10 -1.66 44.70 0.48
N LYS A 11 -2.23 43.73 1.21
CA LYS A 11 -1.56 42.47 1.54
C LYS A 11 -1.45 41.63 0.25
N SER A 12 -0.30 41.66 -0.39
CA SER A 12 0.05 40.72 -1.46
C SER A 12 0.04 39.31 -0.89
N LYS A 13 -0.78 38.41 -1.46
CA LYS A 13 -0.77 36.99 -1.12
C LYS A 13 0.55 36.39 -1.61
N GLU A 14 1.48 36.10 -0.71
CA GLU A 14 2.68 35.34 -1.05
C GLU A 14 2.29 33.94 -1.52
N LEU A 15 2.63 33.61 -2.76
CA LEU A 15 2.52 32.26 -3.30
C LEU A 15 3.59 31.40 -2.65
N LYS A 16 3.20 30.60 -1.64
CA LYS A 16 4.08 29.60 -1.04
C LYS A 16 4.16 28.38 -1.98
N ILE A 17 5.18 28.34 -2.82
CA ILE A 17 5.49 27.16 -3.64
C ILE A 17 6.02 26.07 -2.71
N ILE A 18 5.23 25.00 -2.51
CA ILE A 18 5.65 23.81 -1.78
C ILE A 18 6.11 22.79 -2.82
N THR A 19 7.41 22.54 -2.91
CA THR A 19 7.95 21.45 -3.70
C THR A 19 7.59 20.13 -3.02
N LYS A 20 6.70 19.34 -3.63
CA LYS A 20 6.44 17.96 -3.22
C LYS A 20 7.26 17.04 -4.12
N HIS A 21 8.13 16.23 -3.53
CA HIS A 21 8.78 15.14 -4.28
C HIS A 21 7.70 14.19 -4.79
N VAL A 22 7.66 13.99 -6.10
CA VAL A 22 6.76 13.02 -6.73
C VAL A 22 7.42 11.65 -6.63
N ILE A 23 6.68 10.64 -6.18
CA ILE A 23 7.20 9.27 -6.15
C ILE A 23 7.24 8.74 -7.59
N THR A 24 8.38 8.21 -8.00
CA THR A 24 8.63 7.71 -9.36
C THR A 24 8.80 6.19 -9.38
N ILE A 25 8.77 5.59 -10.57
CA ILE A 25 9.06 4.16 -10.75
C ILE A 25 10.50 3.84 -10.35
N ASP A 26 11.45 4.75 -10.59
CA ASP A 26 12.85 4.56 -10.19
C ASP A 26 13.02 4.53 -8.67
N ASP A 27 12.22 5.30 -7.92
CA ASP A 27 12.19 5.22 -6.46
C ASP A 27 11.75 3.83 -5.98
N ILE A 28 10.86 3.15 -6.72
CA ILE A 28 10.44 1.77 -6.41
C ILE A 28 11.56 0.79 -6.76
N LYS A 29 12.21 0.97 -7.91
CA LYS A 29 13.30 0.11 -8.39
C LYS A 29 14.49 0.08 -7.42
N ASN A 30 14.77 1.21 -6.77
CA ASN A 30 15.86 1.34 -5.81
C ASN A 30 15.48 0.89 -4.38
N ASP A 31 14.26 0.41 -4.17
CA ASP A 31 13.77 -0.07 -2.87
C ASP A 31 13.40 -1.57 -2.92
N PRO A 32 14.31 -2.47 -2.52
CA PRO A 32 14.07 -3.90 -2.50
C PRO A 32 12.84 -4.31 -1.67
N ARG A 33 12.48 -3.54 -0.64
CA ARG A 33 11.32 -3.84 0.21
C ARG A 33 10.02 -3.71 -0.58
N LYS A 34 9.89 -2.67 -1.40
CA LYS A 34 8.72 -2.45 -2.26
C LYS A 34 8.62 -3.48 -3.38
N ILE A 35 9.76 -3.91 -3.93
CA ILE A 35 9.81 -4.99 -4.93
C ILE A 35 9.33 -6.32 -4.31
N LYS A 36 9.82 -6.66 -3.11
CA LYS A 36 9.34 -7.84 -2.35
C LYS A 36 7.84 -7.76 -2.07
N LEU A 37 7.34 -6.59 -1.70
CA LEU A 37 5.91 -6.37 -1.46
C LEU A 37 5.07 -6.65 -2.70
N LEU A 38 5.48 -6.11 -3.85
CA LEU A 38 4.84 -6.34 -5.14
C LEU A 38 4.89 -7.84 -5.54
N TYR A 39 6.02 -8.49 -5.32
CA TYR A 39 6.21 -9.92 -5.57
C TYR A 39 5.26 -10.80 -4.72
N MET A 40 5.14 -10.51 -3.42
CA MET A 40 4.22 -11.22 -2.53
C MET A 40 2.76 -11.08 -2.98
N ILE A 41 2.32 -9.87 -3.32
CA ILE A 41 0.96 -9.62 -3.83
C ILE A 41 0.73 -10.36 -5.15
N ASN A 42 1.75 -10.44 -6.02
CA ASN A 42 1.68 -11.19 -7.27
C ASN A 42 1.45 -12.70 -7.02
N ILE A 43 2.20 -13.32 -6.10
CA ILE A 43 2.04 -14.74 -5.74
C ILE A 43 0.63 -15.01 -5.20
N LEU A 44 0.12 -14.12 -4.36
CA LEU A 44 -1.19 -14.27 -3.73
C LEU A 44 -2.35 -14.15 -4.73
N GLY A 45 -2.13 -13.56 -5.92
CA GLY A 45 -3.16 -13.25 -6.89
C GLY A 45 -4.11 -12.12 -6.46
N GLY A 46 -3.83 -11.49 -5.32
CA GLY A 46 -4.57 -10.38 -4.77
C GLY A 46 -4.91 -10.55 -3.29
N ILE A 47 -4.77 -9.47 -2.51
CA ILE A 47 -4.98 -9.48 -1.07
C ILE A 47 -5.46 -8.10 -0.58
N SER A 48 -6.36 -8.05 0.40
CA SER A 48 -6.73 -6.79 1.05
C SER A 48 -5.57 -6.24 1.90
N GLU A 49 -5.49 -4.91 2.02
CA GLU A 49 -4.47 -4.28 2.86
C GLU A 49 -4.49 -4.79 4.31
N LYS A 50 -5.67 -5.01 4.89
CA LYS A 50 -5.80 -5.58 6.25
C LYS A 50 -5.13 -6.96 6.33
N ALA A 51 -5.45 -7.85 5.41
CA ALA A 51 -4.86 -9.19 5.38
C ALA A 51 -3.35 -9.15 5.13
N LEU A 52 -2.87 -8.21 4.30
CA LEU A 52 -1.44 -8.02 4.06
C LEU A 52 -0.70 -7.51 5.30
N GLN A 53 -1.26 -6.57 6.06
CA GLN A 53 -0.70 -6.10 7.34
C GLN A 53 -0.50 -7.28 8.31
N HIS A 54 -1.51 -8.16 8.42
CA HIS A 54 -1.39 -9.39 9.22
C HIS A 54 -0.33 -10.36 8.67
N LEU A 55 -0.27 -10.56 7.35
CA LEU A 55 0.71 -11.45 6.73
C LEU A 55 2.13 -11.00 7.04
N ILE A 56 2.44 -9.73 6.81
CA ILE A 56 3.79 -9.18 7.03
C ILE A 56 4.13 -9.17 8.52
N TYR A 57 3.16 -8.89 9.40
CA TYR A 57 3.35 -9.01 10.84
C TYR A 57 3.68 -10.46 11.26
N TYR A 58 2.94 -11.46 10.78
CA TYR A 58 3.21 -12.86 11.11
C TYR A 58 4.50 -13.40 10.49
N MET A 59 4.90 -12.89 9.32
CA MET A 59 6.23 -13.17 8.76
C MET A 59 7.34 -12.63 9.66
N LYS A 60 7.17 -11.41 10.20
CA LYS A 60 8.11 -10.83 11.17
C LYS A 60 8.24 -11.67 12.44
N GLU A 61 7.12 -12.18 12.97
CA GLU A 61 7.10 -13.10 14.12
C GLU A 61 7.76 -14.48 13.81
N LYS A 62 8.05 -14.76 12.54
CA LYS A 62 8.74 -15.95 12.04
C LYS A 62 10.15 -15.63 11.53
N ASP A 63 10.77 -14.59 12.08
CA ASP A 63 12.12 -14.16 11.75
C ASP A 63 12.31 -13.80 10.26
N TYR A 64 11.24 -13.33 9.62
CA TYR A 64 11.27 -12.70 8.30
C TYR A 64 10.81 -11.24 8.41
N ASP A 65 11.74 -10.37 8.83
CA ASP A 65 11.47 -8.94 9.02
C ASP A 65 11.81 -8.14 7.75
N LEU A 66 10.79 -7.47 7.20
CA LEU A 66 10.94 -6.53 6.08
C LEU A 66 11.27 -5.10 6.54
N GLY A 67 11.44 -4.88 7.84
CA GLY A 67 11.78 -3.57 8.42
C GLY A 67 10.58 -2.66 8.62
N TYR A 68 9.37 -3.23 8.74
CA TYR A 68 8.16 -2.47 9.05
C TYR A 68 7.91 -2.40 10.56
N ASN A 69 7.53 -1.21 11.01
CA ASN A 69 7.11 -0.99 12.38
C ASN A 69 5.60 -1.20 12.50
N PHE A 70 5.19 -2.07 13.42
CA PHE A 70 3.78 -2.36 13.67
C PHE A 70 3.36 -1.83 15.04
N ILE A 71 2.16 -1.29 15.09
CA ILE A 71 1.41 -1.05 16.32
C ILE A 71 0.18 -1.95 16.34
N MET A 72 -0.23 -2.38 17.53
CA MET A 72 -1.45 -3.18 17.71
C MET A 72 -2.64 -2.25 17.95
N LEU A 73 -3.61 -2.28 17.05
CA LEU A 73 -4.90 -1.60 17.21
C LEU A 73 -5.92 -2.66 17.61
N GLY A 74 -6.07 -2.87 18.92
CA GLY A 74 -6.77 -4.04 19.45
C GLY A 74 -6.05 -5.31 19.03
N THR A 75 -6.69 -6.14 18.19
CA THR A 75 -6.12 -7.38 17.65
C THR A 75 -5.55 -7.24 16.23
N THR A 76 -5.59 -6.04 15.64
CA THR A 76 -5.14 -5.80 14.26
C THR A 76 -3.76 -5.13 14.26
N PRO A 77 -2.71 -5.77 13.70
CA PRO A 77 -1.43 -5.12 13.46
C PRO A 77 -1.59 -4.06 12.37
N SER A 78 -0.99 -2.90 12.60
CA SER A 78 -1.05 -1.76 11.68
C SER A 78 0.33 -1.12 11.57
N SER A 79 0.83 -1.00 10.35
CA SER A 79 2.05 -0.29 10.01
C SER A 79 1.75 0.86 9.06
N LYS A 80 2.07 2.08 9.52
CA LYS A 80 1.99 3.30 8.70
C LYS A 80 2.98 3.25 7.54
N ASP A 81 4.15 2.69 7.78
CA ASP A 81 5.21 2.58 6.77
C ASP A 81 4.81 1.62 5.66
N LEU A 82 4.20 0.48 6.01
CA LEU A 82 3.63 -0.46 5.03
C LEU A 82 2.50 0.21 4.22
N HIS A 83 1.59 0.93 4.88
CA HIS A 83 0.55 1.68 4.19
C HIS A 83 1.13 2.67 3.17
N ASN A 84 2.15 3.44 3.55
CA ASN A 84 2.78 4.41 2.65
C ASN A 84 3.44 3.73 1.43
N ASP A 85 4.08 2.58 1.63
CA ASP A 85 4.67 1.81 0.52
C ASP A 85 3.59 1.27 -0.43
N LEU A 86 2.45 0.83 0.09
CA LEU A 86 1.31 0.42 -0.74
C LEU A 86 0.72 1.60 -1.53
N VAL A 87 0.59 2.76 -0.90
CA VAL A 87 0.15 4.00 -1.56
C VAL A 87 1.13 4.40 -2.66
N ALA A 88 2.44 4.27 -2.42
CA ALA A 88 3.45 4.52 -3.45
C ALA A 88 3.29 3.60 -4.66
N LEU A 89 3.12 2.29 -4.44
CA LEU A 89 2.92 1.30 -5.50
C LEU A 89 1.62 1.52 -6.28
N LEU A 90 0.54 1.93 -5.61
CA LEU A 90 -0.71 2.34 -6.25
C LEU A 90 -0.53 3.62 -7.07
N TYR A 91 0.19 4.60 -6.52
CA TYR A 91 0.43 5.90 -7.16
C TYR A 91 1.19 5.76 -8.48
N VAL A 92 2.20 4.89 -8.53
CA VAL A 92 2.98 4.63 -9.75
C VAL A 92 2.31 3.59 -10.68
N GLY A 93 1.14 3.07 -10.33
CA GLY A 93 0.36 2.17 -11.19
C GLY A 93 0.84 0.71 -11.24
N LEU A 94 1.74 0.29 -10.34
CA LEU A 94 2.19 -1.11 -10.25
C LEU A 94 1.17 -1.99 -9.52
N LEU A 95 0.39 -1.39 -8.62
CA LEU A 95 -0.78 -1.99 -8.01
C LEU A 95 -2.05 -1.27 -8.45
N GLU A 96 -3.16 -2.00 -8.38
CA GLU A 96 -4.50 -1.44 -8.44
C GLU A 96 -5.36 -2.05 -7.33
N THR A 97 -6.49 -1.40 -7.03
CA THR A 97 -7.49 -1.94 -6.11
C THR A 97 -8.66 -2.48 -6.91
N ASP A 98 -8.91 -3.78 -6.79
CA ASP A 98 -10.01 -4.44 -7.47
C ASP A 98 -11.38 -4.07 -6.86
N PRO A 99 -12.48 -4.51 -7.48
CA PRO A 99 -13.82 -4.26 -6.95
C PRO A 99 -14.08 -4.89 -5.57
N ARG A 100 -13.33 -5.90 -5.16
CA ARG A 100 -13.42 -6.57 -3.85
C ARG A 100 -12.53 -5.91 -2.79
N ARG A 101 -11.89 -4.78 -3.13
CA ARG A 101 -10.92 -4.04 -2.30
C ARG A 101 -9.63 -4.82 -2.01
N LYS A 102 -9.25 -5.70 -2.93
CA LYS A 102 -7.96 -6.37 -2.93
C LYS A 102 -6.97 -5.55 -3.74
N LEU A 103 -5.74 -5.49 -3.25
CA LEU A 103 -4.59 -5.02 -3.99
C LEU A 103 -4.20 -6.11 -4.97
N VAL A 104 -4.09 -5.77 -6.24
CA VAL A 104 -3.73 -6.69 -7.32
C VAL A 104 -2.61 -6.05 -8.14
N VAL A 105 -1.68 -6.87 -8.62
CA VAL A 105 -0.59 -6.41 -9.49
C VAL A 105 -1.15 -6.14 -10.89
N THR A 106 -0.88 -4.95 -11.42
CA THR A 106 -1.31 -4.56 -12.78
C THR A 106 -0.47 -5.28 -13.83
N SER A 107 -0.81 -5.15 -15.11
CA SER A 107 0.07 -5.64 -16.19
C SER A 107 1.43 -4.95 -16.15
N MET A 108 1.45 -3.64 -15.92
CA MET A 108 2.69 -2.86 -15.73
C MET A 108 3.49 -3.36 -14.51
N GLY A 109 2.81 -3.68 -13.40
CA GLY A 109 3.44 -4.26 -12.22
C GLY A 109 4.11 -5.61 -12.49
N ARG A 110 3.48 -6.46 -13.31
CA ARG A 110 4.07 -7.76 -13.71
C ARG A 110 5.28 -7.57 -14.62
N GLU A 111 5.21 -6.70 -15.61
CA GLU A 111 6.35 -6.35 -16.46
C GLU A 111 7.50 -5.75 -15.65
N PHE A 112 7.18 -4.88 -14.69
CA PHE A 112 8.16 -4.33 -13.76
C PHE A 112 8.86 -5.43 -12.94
N LEU A 113 8.12 -6.42 -12.42
CA LEU A 113 8.71 -7.55 -11.70
C LEU A 113 9.63 -8.40 -12.60
N GLN A 114 9.22 -8.66 -13.85
CA GLN A 114 10.05 -9.39 -14.82
C GLN A 114 11.35 -8.65 -15.11
N ASN A 115 11.28 -7.34 -15.35
CA ASN A 115 12.45 -6.49 -15.61
C ASN A 115 13.38 -6.36 -14.40
N ASN A 116 12.93 -6.74 -13.20
CA ASN A 116 13.69 -6.67 -11.95
C ASN A 116 13.75 -8.03 -11.23
N GLU A 117 13.71 -9.14 -11.98
CA GLU A 117 13.66 -10.50 -11.42
C GLU A 117 14.87 -10.84 -10.51
N ASN A 118 16.00 -10.18 -10.76
CA ASN A 118 17.25 -10.34 -10.02
C ASN A 118 17.30 -9.50 -8.73
N ALA A 119 16.30 -8.65 -8.47
CA ALA A 119 16.24 -7.85 -7.25
C ALA A 119 15.89 -8.69 -5.99
N ILE A 120 15.41 -9.92 -6.18
CA ILE A 120 15.12 -10.89 -5.13
C ILE A 120 15.86 -12.18 -5.50
N SER A 121 16.74 -12.68 -4.62
CA SER A 121 17.42 -13.95 -4.86
C SER A 121 16.43 -15.12 -4.87
N ASP A 122 16.79 -16.22 -5.53
CA ASP A 122 15.89 -17.37 -5.62
C ASP A 122 15.65 -18.04 -4.27
N GLU A 123 16.66 -18.07 -3.40
CA GLU A 123 16.52 -18.52 -2.00
C GLU A 123 15.47 -17.66 -1.25
N GLU A 124 15.52 -16.35 -1.43
CA GLU A 124 14.59 -15.42 -0.80
C GLU A 124 13.17 -15.59 -1.39
N LYS A 125 13.04 -15.81 -2.70
CA LYS A 125 11.75 -16.11 -3.36
C LYS A 125 11.12 -17.38 -2.77
N GLU A 126 11.90 -18.44 -2.60
CA GLU A 126 11.43 -19.69 -2.00
C GLU A 126 11.04 -19.50 -0.52
N LYS A 127 11.83 -18.74 0.25
CA LYS A 127 11.48 -18.39 1.64
C LYS A 127 10.14 -17.65 1.72
N ILE A 128 9.92 -16.67 0.84
CA ILE A 128 8.66 -15.92 0.75
C ILE A 128 7.49 -16.85 0.43
N LYS A 129 7.62 -17.71 -0.59
CA LYS A 129 6.56 -18.66 -0.98
C LYS A 129 6.17 -19.58 0.18
N ASN A 130 7.16 -20.19 0.83
CA ASN A 130 6.93 -21.10 1.96
C ASN A 130 6.20 -20.39 3.12
N LEU A 131 6.60 -19.17 3.45
CA LEU A 131 5.92 -18.38 4.48
C LEU A 131 4.48 -18.01 4.08
N ILE A 132 4.25 -17.65 2.83
CA ILE A 132 2.89 -17.37 2.32
C ILE A 132 2.02 -18.63 2.44
N ASP A 133 2.50 -19.78 2.01
CA ASP A 133 1.74 -21.03 2.04
C ASP A 133 1.42 -21.46 3.47
N GLU A 134 2.38 -21.35 4.39
CA GLU A 134 2.17 -21.65 5.80
C GLU A 134 1.14 -20.70 6.45
N LEU A 135 1.27 -19.39 6.21
CA LEU A 135 0.44 -18.38 6.83
C LEU A 135 -0.93 -18.24 6.17
N ARG A 136 -1.15 -18.83 4.99
CA ARG A 136 -2.39 -18.75 4.23
C ARG A 136 -3.62 -19.11 5.04
N ILE A 137 -3.54 -20.14 5.89
CA ILE A 137 -4.64 -20.61 6.74
C ILE A 137 -5.07 -19.51 7.74
N LYS A 138 -4.13 -18.70 8.23
CA LYS A 138 -4.41 -17.58 9.15
C LYS A 138 -4.93 -16.35 8.41
N ILE A 139 -4.43 -16.11 7.20
CA ILE A 139 -4.71 -14.88 6.44
C ILE A 139 -6.01 -14.96 5.64
N ALA A 140 -6.37 -16.13 5.10
CA ALA A 140 -7.56 -16.28 4.25
C ALA A 140 -8.88 -15.85 4.92
N PRO A 141 -9.14 -16.15 6.21
CA PRO A 141 -10.35 -15.66 6.90
C PRO A 141 -10.40 -14.14 7.01
N ILE A 142 -9.26 -13.50 7.29
CA ILE A 142 -9.12 -12.04 7.43
C ILE A 142 -9.41 -11.35 6.09
N ASP A 143 -8.87 -11.91 5.00
CA ASP A 143 -9.10 -11.38 3.66
C ASP A 143 -10.57 -11.51 3.23
N THR A 144 -11.19 -12.65 3.57
CA THR A 144 -12.61 -12.92 3.30
C THR A 144 -13.52 -11.94 4.04
N GLU A 145 -13.20 -11.60 5.29
CA GLU A 145 -13.94 -10.60 6.09
C GLU A 145 -14.04 -9.26 5.35
N VAL A 146 -12.93 -8.78 4.78
CA VAL A 146 -12.89 -7.51 4.04
C VAL A 146 -13.71 -7.58 2.76
N GLU A 147 -13.59 -8.70 2.04
CA GLU A 147 -14.35 -8.92 0.80
C GLU A 147 -15.86 -8.90 1.08
N LEU A 148 -16.34 -9.61 2.11
CA LEU A 148 -17.75 -9.63 2.49
C LEU A 148 -18.26 -8.25 2.90
N ALA A 149 -17.49 -7.51 3.70
CA ALA A 149 -17.83 -6.14 4.09
C ALA A 149 -17.97 -5.20 2.87
N SER A 150 -17.18 -5.42 1.82
CA SER A 150 -17.24 -4.64 0.58
C SER A 150 -18.53 -4.89 -0.21
N ARG A 151 -19.00 -6.13 -0.28
CA ARG A 151 -20.23 -6.53 -0.99
C ARG A 151 -21.47 -5.90 -0.36
N THR A 152 -21.56 -5.94 0.97
CA THR A 152 -22.70 -5.37 1.73
C THR A 152 -22.84 -3.87 1.49
N ARG A 153 -21.73 -3.12 1.44
CA ARG A 153 -21.76 -1.67 1.16
C ARG A 153 -22.28 -1.36 -0.24
N ARG A 154 -21.88 -2.14 -1.24
CA ARG A 154 -22.36 -1.97 -2.63
C ARG A 154 -23.85 -2.25 -2.76
N ALA A 155 -24.34 -3.32 -2.12
CA ALA A 155 -25.75 -3.65 -2.11
C ALA A 155 -26.61 -2.53 -1.49
N ARG A 156 -26.15 -1.92 -0.39
CA ARG A 156 -26.84 -0.77 0.23
C ARG A 156 -26.86 0.46 -0.66
N ARG A 157 -25.76 0.79 -1.34
CA ARG A 157 -25.71 1.96 -2.24
C ARG A 157 -26.70 1.84 -3.40
N ARG A 158 -26.90 0.64 -3.97
CA ARG A 158 -27.86 0.41 -5.06
C ARG A 158 -29.33 0.53 -4.65
N ARG A 159 -29.66 0.50 -3.35
CA ARG A 159 -31.03 0.66 -2.85
C ARG A 159 -31.40 2.12 -2.53
N LEU A 160 -30.42 3.02 -2.61
CA LEU A 160 -30.59 4.46 -2.33
C LEU A 160 -30.69 5.29 -3.63
N PHE A 161 -30.66 4.63 -4.78
CA PHE A 161 -30.89 5.15 -6.12
C PHE A 161 -31.96 4.30 -6.80
#